data_AF-A0A2V8SXV7-F1
#
_entry.id   AF-A0A2V8SXV7-F1
#
_cell.length_a   1.000
_cell.length_b   1.000
_cell.length_c   1.000
_cell.angle_alpha   90.00
_cell.angle_beta   90.00
_cell.angle_gamma   90.00
#
_symmetry.space_group_name_H-M   'P 1'
#
loop_
_entity.id
_entity.type
_entity.pdbx_description
1 polymer ?
#
loop_
_entity_poly.entity_id
_entity_poly.type
_entity_poly.pdbx_seq_one_letter_code
_entity_poly.pdbx_strand_id
1 'polypeptide(L)'
;MNAPSSAASAIAFVEAHGVVLASAKGSVPRLIEAIAGEPISGNWWSHPRASAIYNVLVEVSESEQVLVCRLINGKVTLVHRRLWPALVRLADQFAPEQIIKVHEEHTPSGRHAVLELPFPQWVPPEVAQE
;
A
#
# COMPACT_ATOMS: atom_id res chain seq x y z
N MET A 1 8.64 14.18 -11.35
CA MET A 1 9.19 12.85 -10.98
C MET A 1 8.96 11.92 -12.16
N ASN A 2 9.96 11.12 -12.54
CA ASN A 2 9.77 10.08 -13.55
C ASN A 2 8.83 9.00 -13.00
N ALA A 3 8.07 8.33 -13.86
CA ALA A 3 7.19 7.22 -13.47
C ALA A 3 8.00 6.12 -12.76
N PRO A 4 7.64 5.71 -11.53
CA PRO A 4 8.35 4.63 -10.84
C PRO A 4 8.25 3.31 -11.61
N SER A 5 9.37 2.82 -12.13
CA SER A 5 9.46 1.57 -12.87
C SER A 5 10.07 0.41 -12.06
N SER A 6 10.47 0.67 -10.82
CA SER A 6 11.02 -0.31 -9.88
C SER A 6 10.42 -0.16 -8.48
N ALA A 7 10.51 -1.20 -7.65
CA ALA A 7 10.04 -1.15 -6.27
C ALA A 7 10.65 -0.01 -5.45
N ALA A 8 11.96 0.24 -5.58
CA ALA A 8 12.63 1.34 -4.89
C ALA A 8 12.04 2.71 -5.26
N SER A 9 11.83 2.96 -6.56
CA SER A 9 11.22 4.22 -7.01
C SER A 9 9.74 4.33 -6.61
N ALA A 10 9.03 3.21 -6.55
CA ALA A 10 7.64 3.16 -6.10
C ALA A 10 7.51 3.40 -4.59
N ILE A 11 8.41 2.84 -3.77
CA ILE A 11 8.49 3.14 -2.34
C ILE A 11 8.79 4.63 -2.12
N ALA A 12 9.72 5.22 -2.87
CA ALA A 12 9.98 6.66 -2.81
C ALA A 12 8.74 7.51 -3.19
N PHE A 13 7.92 7.03 -4.14
CA PHE A 13 6.64 7.65 -4.45
C PHE A 13 5.66 7.57 -3.27
N VAL A 14 5.56 6.41 -2.60
CA VAL A 14 4.73 6.24 -1.40
C VAL A 14 5.25 7.10 -0.25
N GLU A 15 6.57 7.22 -0.07
CA GLU A 15 7.19 8.10 0.92
C GLU A 15 6.83 9.57 0.70
N ALA A 16 7.00 10.06 -0.53
CA ALA A 16 6.73 11.44 -0.90
C ALA A 16 5.28 11.85 -0.60
N HIS A 17 4.32 10.96 -0.89
CA HIS A 17 2.90 11.23 -0.66
C HIS A 17 2.41 10.81 0.73
N GLY A 18 3.13 9.92 1.41
CA GLY A 18 2.79 9.36 2.71
C GLY A 18 1.68 8.31 2.67
N VAL A 19 0.54 8.64 2.04
CA VAL A 19 -0.63 7.76 1.88
C VAL A 19 -1.00 7.67 0.40
N VAL A 20 -1.06 6.44 -0.12
CA VAL A 20 -1.31 6.16 -1.55
C VAL A 20 -2.30 5.02 -1.68
N LEU A 21 -3.26 5.08 -2.60
CA LEU A 21 -4.10 3.94 -2.93
C LEU A 21 -3.34 2.96 -3.83
N ALA A 22 -3.48 1.65 -3.64
CA ALA A 22 -2.83 0.68 -4.53
C ALA A 22 -3.36 0.85 -5.97
N SER A 23 -4.68 0.71 -6.16
CA SER A 23 -5.34 0.75 -7.47
C SER A 23 -6.65 1.54 -7.53
N ALA A 24 -7.34 1.72 -6.40
CA ALA A 24 -8.65 2.37 -6.39
C ALA A 24 -8.55 3.88 -6.68
N LYS A 25 -9.61 4.47 -7.25
CA LYS A 25 -9.74 5.93 -7.38
C LYS A 25 -10.10 6.55 -6.04
N GLY A 26 -9.60 7.74 -5.75
CA GLY A 26 -9.91 8.45 -4.51
C GLY A 26 -9.31 9.86 -4.46
N SER A 27 -9.32 10.45 -3.28
CA SER A 27 -8.77 11.79 -3.00
C SER A 27 -7.24 11.83 -2.87
N VAL A 28 -6.59 10.66 -2.83
CA VAL A 28 -5.14 10.51 -2.79
C VAL A 28 -4.63 9.87 -4.09
N PRO A 29 -3.35 10.06 -4.45
CA PRO A 29 -2.75 9.41 -5.60
C PRO A 29 -2.85 7.89 -5.51
N ARG A 30 -2.77 7.22 -6.67
CA ARG A 30 -2.72 5.75 -6.73
C ARG A 30 -1.48 5.23 -7.44
N LEU A 31 -0.93 4.13 -6.93
CA LEU A 31 0.38 3.65 -7.35
C LEU A 31 0.36 3.09 -8.78
N ILE A 32 -0.71 2.41 -9.21
CA ILE A 32 -0.78 1.86 -10.57
C ILE A 32 -0.63 2.90 -11.68
N GLU A 33 -1.14 4.12 -11.49
CA GLU A 33 -0.98 5.21 -12.47
C GLU A 33 0.41 5.81 -12.41
N ALA A 34 1.00 5.90 -11.21
CA ALA A 34 2.40 6.30 -11.08
C ALA A 34 3.31 5.32 -11.84
N ILE A 35 3.10 4.00 -11.70
CA ILE A 35 3.90 2.98 -12.40
C ILE A 35 3.63 2.96 -13.90
N ALA A 36 2.38 3.15 -14.32
CA ALA A 36 2.02 3.26 -15.73
C ALA A 36 2.62 4.52 -16.37
N GLY A 37 2.77 5.60 -15.61
CA GLY A 37 3.16 6.92 -16.10
C GLY A 37 2.01 7.68 -16.77
N GLU A 38 0.80 7.13 -16.74
CA GLU A 38 -0.40 7.68 -17.37
C GLU A 38 -1.66 7.31 -16.58
N PRO A 39 -2.77 8.07 -16.74
CA PRO A 39 -4.04 7.71 -16.15
C PRO A 39 -4.59 6.39 -16.71
N ILE A 40 -5.16 5.54 -15.84
CA ILE A 40 -5.76 4.26 -16.24
C ILE A 40 -7.29 4.35 -16.14
N SER A 41 -7.98 4.33 -17.29
CA SER A 41 -9.43 4.16 -17.34
C SER A 41 -9.84 2.69 -17.31
N GLY A 42 -10.70 2.30 -16.37
CA GLY A 42 -11.23 0.94 -16.30
C GLY A 42 -10.31 -0.06 -15.60
N ASN A 43 -10.30 -1.30 -16.08
CA ASN A 43 -9.57 -2.40 -15.47
C ASN A 43 -8.07 -2.35 -15.83
N TRP A 44 -7.21 -2.13 -14.83
CA TRP A 44 -5.77 -2.05 -15.05
C TRP A 44 -5.13 -3.37 -15.49
N TRP A 45 -5.78 -4.52 -15.25
CA TRP A 45 -5.32 -5.82 -15.76
C TRP A 45 -5.28 -5.90 -17.29
N SER A 46 -6.06 -5.07 -17.98
CA SER A 46 -6.05 -4.97 -19.45
C SER A 46 -4.99 -4.00 -19.98
N HIS A 47 -4.23 -3.35 -19.10
CA HIS A 47 -3.21 -2.38 -19.50
C HIS A 47 -1.99 -3.08 -20.12
N PRO A 48 -1.34 -2.53 -21.16
CA PRO A 48 -0.12 -3.12 -21.75
C PRO A 48 1.01 -3.33 -20.74
N ARG A 49 1.03 -2.53 -19.66
CA ARG A 49 2.02 -2.62 -18.57
C ARG A 49 1.53 -3.42 -17.35
N ALA A 50 0.44 -4.19 -17.45
CA ALA A 50 -0.16 -4.89 -16.30
C ALA A 50 0.84 -5.76 -15.54
N SER A 51 1.70 -6.52 -16.22
CA SER A 51 2.72 -7.34 -15.55
C SER A 51 3.72 -6.49 -14.75
N ALA A 52 4.18 -5.37 -15.31
CA ALA A 52 5.09 -4.46 -14.59
C ALA A 52 4.41 -3.83 -13.37
N ILE A 53 3.15 -3.41 -13.51
CA ILE A 53 2.34 -2.86 -12.41
C ILE A 53 2.19 -3.90 -11.30
N TYR A 54 1.85 -5.15 -11.64
CA TYR A 54 1.68 -6.24 -10.69
C TYR A 54 2.98 -6.51 -9.93
N ASN A 55 4.10 -6.70 -10.63
CA ASN A 55 5.39 -7.01 -10.00
C ASN A 55 5.80 -5.93 -9.01
N VAL A 56 5.71 -4.65 -9.41
CA VAL A 56 6.04 -3.53 -8.52
C VAL A 56 5.08 -3.45 -7.33
N LEU A 57 3.77 -3.69 -7.52
CA LEU A 57 2.81 -3.72 -6.42
C LEU A 57 3.13 -4.81 -5.39
N VAL A 58 3.52 -6.00 -5.84
CA VAL A 58 3.92 -7.11 -4.96
C VAL A 58 5.14 -6.71 -4.14
N GLU A 59 6.22 -6.27 -4.80
CA GLU A 59 7.45 -5.87 -4.10
C GLU A 59 7.24 -4.71 -3.12
N VAL A 60 6.38 -3.74 -3.46
CA VAL A 60 6.03 -2.62 -2.56
C VAL A 60 5.22 -3.11 -1.35
N SER A 61 4.33 -4.08 -1.54
CA SER A 61 3.47 -4.64 -0.48
C SER A 61 4.24 -5.53 0.50
N GLU A 62 5.37 -6.10 0.06
CA GLU A 62 6.28 -6.90 0.88
C GLU A 62 7.32 -6.05 1.64
N SER A 63 7.44 -4.76 1.28
CA SER A 63 8.41 -3.86 1.91
C SER A 63 8.09 -3.55 3.37
N GLU A 64 9.08 -3.68 4.25
CA GLU A 64 9.01 -3.25 5.65
C GLU A 64 8.84 -1.73 5.82
N GLN A 65 8.90 -0.96 4.73
CA GLN A 65 8.69 0.49 4.75
C GLN A 65 7.23 0.88 4.49
N VAL A 66 6.36 -0.07 4.14
CA VAL A 66 4.99 0.19 3.72
C VAL A 66 4.02 -0.66 4.52
N LEU A 67 3.07 0.00 5.17
CA LEU A 67 1.90 -0.65 5.75
C LEU A 67 0.85 -0.75 4.64
N VAL A 68 0.43 -1.96 4.34
CA VAL A 68 -0.74 -2.22 3.50
C VAL A 68 -1.94 -2.39 4.42
N CYS A 69 -2.96 -1.55 4.27
CA CYS A 69 -4.18 -1.57 5.08
C CYS A 69 -5.39 -1.10 4.27
N ARG A 70 -6.52 -0.85 4.95
CA ARG A 70 -7.77 -0.38 4.31
C ARG A 70 -8.24 0.96 4.86
N LEU A 71 -7.29 1.87 5.08
CA LEU A 71 -7.49 3.16 5.74
C LEU A 71 -8.54 4.04 5.03
N ILE A 72 -8.45 4.19 3.71
CA ILE A 72 -9.28 5.12 2.94
C ILE A 72 -10.51 4.40 2.37
N ASN A 73 -11.66 4.57 3.03
CA ASN A 73 -12.96 4.03 2.58
C ASN A 73 -12.91 2.51 2.28
N GLY A 74 -12.16 1.74 3.07
CA GLY A 74 -12.03 0.29 2.89
C GLY A 74 -11.13 -0.14 1.71
N LYS A 75 -10.48 0.80 1.02
CA LYS A 75 -9.65 0.52 -0.16
C LYS A 75 -8.21 0.18 0.25
N VAL A 76 -7.57 -0.73 -0.49
CA VAL A 76 -6.16 -1.06 -0.29
C VAL A 76 -5.31 0.21 -0.37
N THR A 77 -4.71 0.55 0.77
CA THR A 77 -3.98 1.78 1.03
C THR A 77 -2.56 1.41 1.47
N LEU A 78 -1.59 2.08 0.89
CA LEU A 78 -0.16 1.99 1.18
C LEU A 78 0.23 3.20 2.02
N VAL A 79 0.67 2.97 3.25
CA VAL A 79 1.09 4.02 4.19
C VAL A 79 2.58 3.87 4.48
N HIS A 80 3.37 4.88 4.13
CA HIS A 80 4.81 4.86 4.38
C HIS A 80 5.15 4.89 5.87
N ARG A 81 6.23 4.20 6.27
CA ARG A 81 6.72 4.12 7.65
C ARG A 81 6.90 5.45 8.35
N ARG A 82 7.22 6.52 7.61
CA ARG A 82 7.36 7.88 8.18
C ARG A 82 6.06 8.39 8.82
N LEU A 83 4.91 7.83 8.47
CA LEU A 83 3.61 8.20 9.02
C LEU A 83 3.11 7.23 10.10
N TRP A 84 3.79 6.11 10.34
CA TRP A 84 3.33 5.15 11.34
C TRP A 84 3.24 5.73 12.76
N PRO A 85 4.19 6.53 13.26
CA PRO A 85 4.04 7.13 14.59
C PRO A 85 2.78 7.98 14.72
N ALA A 86 2.49 8.81 13.69
CA ALA A 86 1.27 9.61 13.67
C ALA A 86 0.00 8.75 13.57
N LEU A 87 0.03 7.69 12.75
CA LEU A 87 -1.08 6.75 12.62
C LEU A 87 -1.37 6.02 13.93
N VAL A 88 -0.33 5.57 14.63
CA VAL A 88 -0.42 4.89 15.94
C VAL A 88 -1.02 5.81 16.99
N ARG A 89 -0.58 7.08 17.06
CA ARG A 89 -1.10 8.07 18.01
C ARG A 89 -2.57 8.43 17.77
N LEU A 90 -3.04 8.29 16.53
CA LEU A 90 -4.43 8.56 16.12
C LEU A 90 -5.24 7.27 15.97
N ALA A 91 -4.74 6.12 16.41
CA ALA A 91 -5.35 4.81 16.15
C ALA A 91 -6.79 4.71 16.69
N ASP A 92 -7.10 5.40 17.79
CA ASP A 92 -8.42 5.48 18.41
C ASP A 92 -9.46 6.23 17.56
N GLN A 93 -9.04 6.97 16.54
CA GLN A 93 -9.92 7.68 15.60
C GLN A 93 -10.32 6.80 14.40
N PHE A 94 -9.77 5.60 14.29
CA PHE A 94 -10.03 4.68 13.19
C PHE A 94 -10.73 3.42 13.69
N ALA A 95 -11.58 2.82 12.85
CA ALA A 95 -12.05 1.47 13.11
C ALA A 95 -10.87 0.48 13.02
N PRO A 96 -10.81 -0.57 13.86
CA PRO A 96 -9.70 -1.53 13.87
C PRO A 96 -9.39 -2.12 12.49
N GLU A 97 -10.42 -2.34 11.66
CA GLU A 97 -10.32 -2.90 10.32
C GLU A 97 -9.67 -1.94 9.31
N GLN A 98 -9.61 -0.64 9.61
CA GLN A 98 -8.97 0.36 8.75
C GLN A 98 -7.44 0.33 8.87
N ILE A 99 -6.94 -0.03 10.05
CA ILE A 99 -5.50 0.00 10.38
C ILE A 99 -4.93 -1.40 10.65
N ILE A 100 -5.66 -2.46 10.28
CA ILE A 100 -5.13 -3.81 10.23
C ILE A 100 -4.09 -3.92 9.10
N LYS A 101 -2.93 -4.53 9.40
CA LYS A 101 -1.96 -4.85 8.36
C LYS A 101 -2.51 -6.02 7.55
N VAL A 102 -2.70 -5.80 6.26
CA VAL A 102 -3.18 -6.77 5.30
C VAL A 102 -2.00 -7.23 4.48
N HIS A 103 -1.72 -8.53 4.45
CA HIS A 103 -0.74 -9.11 3.57
C HIS A 103 -1.44 -10.17 2.71
N GLU A 104 -1.49 -9.93 1.39
CA GLU A 104 -2.01 -10.91 0.45
C GLU A 104 -0.86 -11.84 0.03
N GLU A 105 -0.78 -13.02 0.63
CA GLU A 105 0.10 -14.06 0.12
C GLU A 105 -0.50 -14.63 -1.17
N HIS A 106 0.15 -14.34 -2.30
CA HIS A 106 -0.13 -15.03 -3.55
C HIS A 106 0.53 -16.40 -3.50
N THR A 107 -0.24 -17.42 -3.11
CA THR A 107 0.26 -18.80 -3.20
C THR A 107 0.46 -19.19 -4.68
N PRO A 108 1.42 -20.08 -5.00
CA PRO A 108 1.61 -20.59 -6.36
C PRO A 108 0.36 -21.23 -6.98
N SER A 109 -0.66 -21.54 -6.17
CA SER A 109 -1.94 -22.13 -6.58
C SER A 109 -3.00 -21.11 -7.00
N GLY A 110 -2.74 -19.81 -6.91
CA GLY A 110 -3.73 -18.75 -7.16
C GLY A 110 -4.74 -18.55 -6.01
N ARG A 111 -4.59 -19.25 -4.87
CA ARG A 111 -5.32 -18.92 -3.64
C ARG A 111 -4.64 -17.73 -2.98
N HIS A 112 -5.40 -16.66 -2.75
CA HIS A 112 -4.97 -15.52 -1.96
C HIS A 112 -5.22 -15.90 -0.50
N ALA A 113 -4.16 -16.05 0.29
CA ALA A 113 -4.29 -16.09 1.74
C ALA A 113 -4.08 -14.67 2.25
N VAL A 114 -5.12 -14.07 2.83
CA VAL A 114 -4.99 -12.76 3.48
C VAL A 114 -4.50 -13.02 4.90
N LEU A 115 -3.23 -12.74 5.16
CA LEU A 115 -2.71 -12.66 6.51
C LEU A 115 -3.05 -11.28 7.05
N GLU A 116 -3.87 -11.25 8.09
CA GLU A 116 -4.24 -10.02 8.79
C GLU A 116 -3.51 -9.96 10.13
N LEU A 117 -2.77 -8.89 10.36
CA LEU A 117 -2.09 -8.63 11.63
C LEU A 117 -2.72 -7.37 12.27
N PRO A 118 -3.55 -7.53 13.32
CA PRO A 118 -4.32 -6.42 13.90
C PRO A 118 -3.42 -5.40 14.61
N PHE A 119 -3.90 -4.17 14.75
CA PHE A 119 -3.27 -3.19 15.63
C PHE A 119 -3.43 -3.62 17.12
N PRO A 120 -2.42 -3.44 18.00
CA PRO A 120 -1.09 -2.88 17.73
C PRO A 120 -0.03 -3.92 17.32
N GLN A 121 -0.40 -5.16 16.99
CA GLN A 121 0.57 -6.26 16.79
C GLN A 121 1.54 -6.05 15.63
N TRP A 122 1.16 -5.29 14.60
CA TRP A 122 2.05 -4.99 13.48
C TRP A 122 3.04 -3.85 13.76
N VAL A 123 2.84 -3.07 14.83
CA VAL A 123 3.62 -1.85 15.11
C VAL A 123 5.01 -2.24 15.57
N PRO A 124 6.09 -1.83 14.87
CA PRO A 124 7.45 -2.09 15.33
C PRO A 124 7.72 -1.42 16.69
N PRO A 125 8.52 -2.04 17.58
CA PRO A 125 8.83 -1.49 18.89
C PRO A 125 9.39 -0.07 18.86
N GLU A 126 10.18 0.29 17.85
CA GLU A 126 10.76 1.61 17.65
C GLU A 126 9.71 2.69 17.34
N VAL A 127 8.58 2.32 16.73
CA VAL A 127 7.46 3.23 16.46
C VAL A 127 6.56 3.39 17.69
N ALA A 128 6.44 2.34 18.50
CA ALA A 128 5.61 2.36 19.70
C ALA A 128 6.17 3.27 20.82
N GLN A 129 7.44 3.65 20.75
CA GLN A 129 8.14 4.43 21.78
C GLN A 129 8.22 5.95 21.48
N GLU A 130 7.76 6.39 20.30
CA GLU A 130 7.75 7.80 19.89
C GLU A 130 6.50 8.57 20.31
#